data_AF-A0A0Q0VY21-F1
#
_entry.id   AF-A0A0Q0VY21-F1
#
_cell.length_a   1.000
_cell.length_b   1.000
_cell.length_c   1.000
_cell.angle_alpha   90.00
_cell.angle_beta   90.00
_cell.angle_gamma   90.00
#
_symmetry.space_group_name_H-M   'P 1'
#
loop_
_entity.id
_entity.type
_entity.pdbx_description
1 polymer ?
#
loop_
_entity_poly.entity_id
_entity_poly.type
_entity_poly.pdbx_seq_one_letter_code
_entity_poly.pdbx_strand_id
1 'polypeptide(L)' 'MKVINIILLAIPFIVLLFGITLYNRSSPSLGGFPFFYWFQMLWIFLTALFTSIVYLNERKENGDKHVQ' A
#
# COMPACT_ATOMS: atom_id res chain seq x y z
N MET A 1 -15.48 -2.30 -12.39
CA MET A 1 -14.51 -1.20 -12.60
C MET A 1 -13.10 -1.69 -12.27
N LYS A 2 -12.51 -2.55 -13.12
CA LYS A 2 -11.29 -3.31 -12.79
C LYS A 2 -10.00 -2.47 -12.79
N VAL A 3 -9.93 -1.45 -13.64
CA VAL A 3 -8.74 -0.59 -13.78
C VAL A 3 -8.49 0.24 -12.52
N ILE A 4 -9.53 0.67 -11.82
CA ILE A 4 -9.40 1.43 -10.56
C ILE A 4 -8.73 0.60 -9.46
N ASN A 5 -9.07 -0.68 -9.36
CA ASN A 5 -8.43 -1.59 -8.41
C ASN A 5 -6.93 -1.76 -8.73
N ILE A 6 -6.58 -1.95 -10.01
CA ILE A 6 -5.19 -2.07 -10.46
C ILE A 6 -4.39 -0.80 -10.16
N ILE A 7 -4.98 0.39 -10.38
CA ILE A 7 -4.34 1.67 -10.04
C ILE A 7 -4.10 1.77 -8.53
N LEU A 8 -5.06 1.32 -7.69
CA LEU A 8 -4.91 1.33 -6.23
C LEU A 8 -3.74 0.44 -5.75
N LEU A 9 -3.51 -0.69 -6.43
CA LEU A 9 -2.38 -1.57 -6.18
C LEU A 9 -1.04 -1.02 -6.70
N ALA A 10 -1.06 -0.11 -7.69
CA ALA A 10 0.15 0.52 -8.21
C ALA A 10 0.66 1.66 -7.31
N ILE A 11 -0.21 2.30 -6.53
CA ILE A 11 0.13 3.37 -5.59
C ILE A 11 1.30 2.98 -4.67
N PRO A 12 1.29 1.81 -4.00
CA PRO A 12 2.39 1.47 -3.11
C PRO A 12 3.75 1.30 -3.83
N PHE A 13 3.76 0.87 -5.09
CA PHE A 13 4.99 0.81 -5.88
C PHE A 13 5.51 2.20 -6.24
N ILE A 14 4.62 3.11 -6.63
CA ILE A 14 4.97 4.49 -6.97
C ILE A 14 5.52 5.22 -5.74
N VAL A 15 4.88 5.05 -4.57
CA VAL A 15 5.36 5.69 -3.34
C VAL A 15 6.72 5.13 -2.90
N LEU A 16 7.00 3.84 -3.11
CA LEU A 16 8.32 3.23 -2.87
C LEU A 16 9.41 3.66 -3.88
N LEU A 17 9.04 3.96 -5.12
CA LEU A 17 9.98 4.44 -6.13
C LEU A 17 10.28 5.94 -5.98
N PHE A 18 9.25 6.76 -5.75
CA PHE A 18 9.37 8.21 -5.67
C PHE A 18 9.68 8.74 -4.27
N GLY A 19 9.31 8.01 -3.22
CA GLY A 19 9.56 8.42 -1.84
C GLY A 19 11.04 8.35 -1.44
N ILE A 20 11.96 8.03 -2.36
CA ILE A 20 13.39 7.85 -2.10
C ILE A 20 13.95 9.01 -1.27
N THR A 21 13.53 10.24 -1.56
CA THR A 21 13.96 11.45 -0.84
C THR A 21 13.48 11.51 0.62
N LEU A 22 12.39 10.81 0.97
CA LEU A 22 11.81 10.76 2.31
C LEU A 22 12.53 9.75 3.22
N TYR A 23 12.89 8.56 2.70
CA TYR A 23 13.61 7.52 3.46
C TYR A 23 15.13 7.52 3.27
N ASN A 24 15.66 8.26 2.28
CA ASN A 24 17.10 8.54 2.15
C ASN A 24 17.60 9.56 3.21
N ARG A 25 16.75 9.98 4.14
CA ARG A 25 17.20 10.60 5.39
C ARG A 25 17.72 9.51 6.33
N SER A 26 19.04 9.31 6.28
CA SER A 26 19.79 8.36 7.11
C SER A 26 19.84 8.73 8.61
N SER A 27 19.12 9.76 9.05
CA SER A 27 19.13 10.25 10.43
C SER A 27 17.75 10.77 10.83
N PRO A 28 17.16 10.30 11.95
CA PRO A 28 17.77 9.46 12.98
C PRO A 28 17.47 7.96 12.78
N SER A 29 18.43 7.12 13.17
CA SER A 29 18.16 5.71 13.43
C SER A 29 17.27 5.60 14.67
N LEU A 30 16.11 4.96 14.52
CA LEU A 30 15.23 4.67 15.66
C LEU A 30 15.71 3.36 16.30
N GLY A 31 16.15 3.45 17.56
CA GLY A 31 16.58 2.26 18.33
C GLY A 31 17.82 1.55 17.79
N GLY A 32 18.72 2.28 17.11
CA GLY A 32 19.93 1.69 16.50
C GLY A 32 19.75 1.09 15.11
N PHE A 33 18.52 1.04 14.59
CA PHE A 33 18.22 0.56 13.24
C PHE A 33 17.94 1.70 12.25
N PRO A 34 18.36 1.58 10.98
CA PRO A 34 18.06 2.57 9.94
C PRO A 34 16.55 2.78 9.75
N PHE A 35 16.12 4.02 9.53
CA PHE A 35 14.71 4.40 9.32
C PHE A 35 14.04 3.61 8.19
N PHE A 36 14.81 3.19 7.19
CA PHE A 36 14.36 2.34 6.09
C PHE A 36 13.59 1.09 6.54
N TYR A 37 14.09 0.39 7.56
CA TYR A 37 13.44 -0.84 8.05
C TYR A 37 12.10 -0.56 8.72
N TRP A 38 12.00 0.55 9.46
CA TRP A 38 10.73 0.99 10.05
C TRP A 38 9.71 1.36 8.98
N PHE A 39 10.17 2.03 7.92
CA PHE A 39 9.33 2.37 6.78
C PHE A 39 8.82 1.10 6.07
N GLN A 40 9.69 0.12 5.81
CA GLN A 40 9.28 -1.17 5.25
C GLN A 40 8.29 -1.91 6.14
N MET A 41 8.49 -1.89 7.47
CA MET A 41 7.57 -2.55 8.40
C MET A 41 6.18 -1.92 8.36
N LEU A 42 6.10 -0.59 8.40
CA LEU A 42 4.84 0.14 8.20
C LEU A 42 4.22 -0.15 6.83
N TRP A 43 5.07 -0.29 5.81
CA TRP A 43 4.63 -0.58 4.46
C TRP A 43 3.86 -1.90 4.33
N ILE A 44 4.27 -2.93 5.07
CA ILE A 44 3.58 -4.23 5.08
C ILE A 44 2.14 -4.09 5.57
N PHE A 45 1.91 -3.31 6.64
CA PHE A 45 0.56 -3.06 7.13
C PHE A 45 -0.24 -2.20 6.15
N LEU A 46 0.41 -1.20 5.54
CA LEU A 46 -0.22 -0.32 4.55
C LEU A 46 -0.69 -1.12 3.34
N THR A 47 0.16 -1.99 2.77
CA THR A 47 -0.19 -2.80 1.60
C THR A 47 -1.30 -3.80 1.93
N ALA A 48 -1.24 -4.47 3.09
CA ALA A 48 -2.31 -5.35 3.54
C ALA A 48 -3.66 -4.62 3.65
N LEU A 49 -3.65 -3.38 4.17
CA LEU A 49 -4.85 -2.55 4.26
C LEU A 49 -5.38 -2.19 2.87
N PHE A 50 -4.52 -1.76 1.95
CA PHE A 50 -4.91 -1.46 0.57
C PHE A 50 -5.51 -2.70 -0.13
N THR A 51 -4.85 -3.86 -0.03
CA THR A 51 -5.36 -5.12 -0.59
C THR A 51 -6.70 -5.50 0.02
N SER A 52 -6.87 -5.32 1.34
CA SER A 52 -8.13 -5.61 2.01
C SER A 52 -9.26 -4.69 1.52
N ILE A 53 -9.00 -3.40 1.35
CA ILE A 53 -9.97 -2.44 0.79
C ILE A 53 -10.36 -2.83 -0.63
N VAL A 54 -9.38 -3.16 -1.49
CA VAL A 54 -9.64 -3.61 -2.87
C VAL A 54 -10.49 -4.88 -2.87
N TYR A 55 -10.14 -5.86 -2.03
CA TYR A 55 -10.87 -7.11 -1.91
C TYR A 55 -12.32 -6.90 -1.46
N LEU A 56 -12.54 -6.04 -0.45
CA LEU A 56 -13.88 -5.70 0.01
C LEU A 56 -14.69 -4.98 -1.07
N ASN A 57 -14.06 -4.09 -1.83
CA ASN A 57 -14.72 -3.33 -2.89
C ASN A 57 -15.09 -4.23 -4.07
N GLU A 58 -14.20 -5.15 -4.47
CA GLU A 58 -14.46 -6.13 -5.51
C GLU A 58 -15.53 -7.15 -5.08
N ARG A 59 -15.53 -7.57 -3.81
CA ARG A 59 -16.58 -8.43 -3.25
C ARG A 59 -17.95 -7.75 -3.28
N LYS A 60 -18.03 -6.45 -2.97
CA LYS A 60 -19.27 -5.67 -3.11
C LYS A 60 -19.73 -5.59 -4.57
N GLU A 61 -18.82 -5.26 -5.49
CA GLU A 61 -19.15 -5.14 -6.93
C GLU A 61 -19.63 -6.48 -7.52
N ASN A 62 -19.07 -7.61 -7.09
CA ASN A 62 -19.48 -8.92 -7.57
C ASN A 62 -20.77 -9.43 -6.88
N GLY A 63 -21.02 -9.07 -5.62
CA GLY A 63 -22.27 -9.42 -4.93
C GLY A 63 -23.50 -8.75 -5.54
N ASP A 64 -23.37 -7.50 -6.01
CA ASP A 64 -24.45 -6.76 -6.66
C ASP A 64 -24.83 -7.33 -8.04
N LYS A 65 -23.85 -7.90 -8.77
CA LYS A 65 -24.05 -8.48 -10.11
C LYS A 65 -24.81 -9.81 -10.13
N HIS A 66 -24.92 -10.50 -9.00
CA HIS A 66 -25.62 -11.78 -8.91
C HIS A 66 -27.06 -11.65 -8.36
N VAL A 67 -27.46 -10.44 -7.94
CA VAL A 67 -28.82 -10.15 -7.44
C VAL A 67 -29.70 -9.49 -8.52
N GLN A 68 -29.11 -9.03 -9.63
CA GLN A 68 -29.82 -8.51 -10.81
C GLN A 68 -30.01 -9.58 -11.89
#